data_AF-A0A8H7XUX5-F1
#
_entry.id   AF-A0A8H7XUX5-F1
#
_cell.length_a   1.000
_cell.length_b   1.000
_cell.length_c   1.000
_cell.angle_alpha   90.00
_cell.angle_beta   90.00
_cell.angle_gamma   90.00
#
_symmetry.space_group_name_H-M   'P 1'
#
loop_
_entity.id
_entity.type
_entity.pdbx_description
1 polymer ?
#
loop_
_entity_poly.entity_id
_entity_poly.type
_entity_poly.pdbx_seq_one_letter_code
_entity_poly.pdbx_strand_id
1 'polypeptide(L)'
;MATAKPKTVFSDEKNPRGIPKAPFIADVEEYIGSPDASIESTMKVFQDALAKYRFMDSSLTQRRASLEQKIPDIRKTLDMVEYLQERREGKSKAKDDEDDLDDLDDEEEGDATKPLTTTFELNDTLYAEAELEDTDTVYLWLGANVMLSYKIPAAITLLKSKLDAAQTSLDNTIEDLEFLREQLTIMEVNTARLYNWDVKRRREKREREQKAVTATSTVVTK
;
A
#
# COMPACT_ATOMS: atom_id res chain seq x y z
N MET A 1 -29.90 -29.70 -24.09
CA MET A 1 -29.89 -28.56 -23.14
C MET A 1 -28.46 -28.07 -23.02
N ALA A 2 -28.11 -26.96 -23.69
CA ALA A 2 -26.77 -26.41 -23.61
C ALA A 2 -26.61 -25.69 -22.26
N THR A 3 -25.83 -26.28 -21.37
CA THR A 3 -25.43 -25.66 -20.10
C THR A 3 -24.57 -24.44 -20.41
N ALA A 4 -25.14 -23.24 -20.29
CA ALA A 4 -24.40 -21.99 -20.39
C ALA A 4 -23.33 -21.98 -19.29
N LYS A 5 -22.04 -21.95 -19.67
CA LYS A 5 -20.93 -21.81 -18.74
C LYS A 5 -21.17 -20.57 -17.86
N PRO A 6 -20.88 -20.62 -16.54
CA PRO A 6 -20.99 -19.45 -15.69
C PRO A 6 -20.08 -18.36 -16.25
N LYS A 7 -20.66 -17.25 -16.71
CA LYS A 7 -19.89 -16.11 -17.25
C LYS A 7 -19.07 -15.53 -16.11
N THR A 8 -17.75 -15.69 -16.18
CA THR A 8 -16.82 -15.22 -15.16
C THR A 8 -16.75 -13.70 -15.20
N VAL A 9 -16.84 -13.07 -14.03
CA VAL A 9 -16.79 -11.60 -13.88
C VAL A 9 -15.35 -11.10 -13.81
N PHE A 10 -14.36 -11.99 -13.70
CA PHE A 10 -12.95 -11.63 -13.72
C PHE A 10 -12.36 -11.95 -15.09
N SER A 11 -11.54 -11.03 -15.61
CA SER A 11 -10.66 -11.28 -16.74
C SER A 11 -9.55 -12.25 -16.32
N ASP A 12 -9.01 -13.01 -17.28
CA ASP A 12 -7.80 -13.84 -17.07
C ASP A 12 -6.54 -12.96 -16.88
N GLU A 13 -6.61 -11.69 -17.28
CA GLU A 13 -5.54 -10.71 -17.08
C GLU A 13 -5.43 -10.33 -15.60
N LYS A 14 -4.21 -10.40 -15.06
CA LYS A 14 -3.88 -10.01 -13.69
C LYS A 14 -2.73 -9.02 -13.70
N ASN A 15 -2.69 -8.14 -12.71
CA ASN A 15 -1.49 -7.36 -12.47
C ASN A 15 -0.34 -8.27 -12.01
N PRO A 16 0.92 -7.79 -11.99
CA PRO A 16 2.07 -8.60 -11.57
C PRO A 16 1.89 -9.24 -10.17
N ARG A 17 1.07 -8.63 -9.31
CA ARG A 17 0.82 -9.04 -7.91
C ARG A 17 -0.41 -9.94 -7.77
N GLY A 18 -1.03 -10.34 -8.89
CA GLY A 18 -2.10 -11.33 -8.93
C GLY A 18 -3.52 -10.76 -8.74
N ILE A 19 -3.67 -9.44 -8.69
CA ILE A 19 -4.97 -8.77 -8.62
C ILE A 19 -5.68 -8.93 -9.98
N PRO A 20 -6.88 -9.55 -10.03
CA PRO A 20 -7.60 -9.75 -11.28
C PRO A 20 -8.08 -8.44 -11.90
N LYS A 21 -8.00 -8.32 -13.22
CA LYS A 21 -8.55 -7.19 -13.96
C LYS A 21 -10.06 -7.34 -14.12
N ALA A 22 -10.77 -6.22 -13.98
CA ALA A 22 -12.19 -6.11 -14.24
C ALA A 22 -12.43 -6.06 -15.76
N PRO A 23 -13.29 -6.93 -16.32
CA PRO A 23 -13.66 -6.87 -17.73
C PRO A 23 -14.59 -5.69 -17.97
N PHE A 24 -14.36 -4.91 -19.01
CA PHE A 24 -15.29 -3.87 -19.43
C PHE A 24 -16.40 -4.46 -20.30
N ILE A 25 -17.66 -4.22 -19.93
CA ILE A 25 -18.82 -4.76 -20.64
C ILE A 25 -19.39 -3.65 -21.54
N ALA A 26 -19.09 -3.74 -22.83
CA ALA A 26 -19.62 -2.82 -23.84
C ALA A 26 -21.10 -3.09 -24.14
N ASP A 27 -21.44 -4.35 -24.38
CA ASP A 27 -22.81 -4.81 -24.63
C ASP A 27 -23.33 -5.66 -23.46
N VAL A 28 -24.29 -5.10 -22.72
CA VAL A 28 -24.91 -5.75 -21.57
C VAL A 28 -25.86 -6.88 -22.01
N GLU A 29 -26.49 -6.75 -23.17
CA GLU A 29 -27.45 -7.73 -23.68
C GLU A 29 -26.73 -9.01 -24.11
N GLU A 30 -25.60 -8.88 -24.82
CA GLU A 30 -24.72 -10.00 -25.15
C GLU A 30 -24.15 -10.66 -23.88
N TYR A 31 -23.76 -9.85 -22.90
CA TYR A 31 -23.22 -10.34 -21.63
C TYR A 31 -24.26 -11.11 -20.81
N ILE A 32 -25.53 -10.74 -20.84
CA ILE A 32 -26.61 -11.47 -20.15
C ILE A 32 -27.11 -12.67 -20.98
N GLY A 33 -26.89 -12.66 -22.30
CA GLY A 33 -27.09 -13.79 -23.21
C GLY A 33 -28.54 -14.11 -23.56
N SER A 34 -29.53 -13.52 -22.88
CA SER A 34 -30.94 -13.59 -23.26
C SER A 34 -31.65 -12.29 -22.89
N PRO A 35 -32.54 -11.79 -23.76
CA PRO A 35 -33.42 -10.68 -23.44
C PRO A 35 -34.29 -10.95 -22.22
N ASP A 36 -34.48 -12.21 -21.81
CA ASP A 36 -35.32 -12.62 -20.67
C ASP A 36 -34.57 -13.17 -19.45
N ALA A 37 -33.24 -13.17 -19.46
CA ALA A 37 -32.46 -13.71 -18.34
C ALA A 37 -32.57 -12.86 -17.06
N SER A 38 -32.36 -13.54 -15.93
CA SER A 38 -32.41 -12.97 -14.58
C SER A 38 -31.17 -12.11 -14.30
N ILE A 39 -31.37 -10.81 -14.24
CA ILE A 39 -30.35 -9.77 -13.99
C ILE A 39 -29.83 -9.85 -12.54
N GLU A 40 -30.67 -10.30 -11.61
CA GLU A 40 -30.36 -10.38 -10.19
C GLU A 40 -29.15 -11.27 -9.92
N SER A 41 -29.02 -12.37 -10.67
CA SER A 41 -27.86 -13.26 -10.59
C SER A 41 -26.56 -12.54 -10.97
N THR A 42 -26.53 -11.87 -12.12
CA THR A 42 -25.37 -11.10 -12.61
C THR A 42 -25.03 -9.92 -11.71
N MET A 43 -26.05 -9.21 -11.23
CA MET A 43 -25.90 -8.08 -10.31
C MET A 43 -25.23 -8.53 -9.01
N LYS A 44 -25.63 -9.68 -8.46
CA LYS A 44 -25.00 -10.28 -7.28
C LYS A 44 -23.52 -10.55 -7.51
N VAL A 45 -23.14 -11.11 -8.67
CA VAL A 45 -21.72 -11.37 -8.96
C VAL A 45 -20.91 -10.07 -9.08
N PHE A 46 -21.48 -8.99 -9.64
CA PHE A 46 -20.80 -7.69 -9.68
C PHE A 46 -20.64 -7.08 -8.30
N GLN A 47 -21.66 -7.20 -7.44
CA GLN A 47 -21.59 -6.76 -6.04
C GLN A 47 -20.52 -7.54 -5.27
N ASP A 48 -20.45 -8.86 -5.46
CA ASP A 48 -19.42 -9.71 -4.84
C ASP A 48 -18.01 -9.32 -5.33
N ALA A 49 -17.85 -9.00 -6.61
CA ALA A 49 -16.58 -8.53 -7.17
C ALA A 49 -16.18 -7.16 -6.63
N LEU A 50 -17.11 -6.20 -6.56
CA LEU A 50 -16.88 -4.88 -5.95
C LEU A 50 -16.49 -5.00 -4.49
N ALA A 51 -17.15 -5.88 -3.72
CA ALA A 51 -16.79 -6.13 -2.32
C ALA A 51 -15.35 -6.64 -2.18
N LYS A 52 -14.92 -7.55 -3.07
CA LYS A 52 -13.54 -8.04 -3.10
C LYS A 52 -12.53 -6.95 -3.42
N TYR A 53 -12.79 -6.12 -4.43
CA TYR A 53 -11.92 -4.99 -4.77
C TYR A 53 -11.82 -3.98 -3.63
N ARG A 54 -12.94 -3.63 -2.99
CA ARG A 54 -12.96 -2.73 -1.82
C ARG A 54 -12.21 -3.29 -0.62
N PHE A 55 -12.30 -4.60 -0.39
CA PHE A 55 -11.53 -5.26 0.67
C PHE A 55 -10.02 -5.24 0.38
N MET A 56 -9.62 -5.49 -0.87
CA MET A 56 -8.21 -5.38 -1.28
C MET A 56 -7.71 -3.93 -1.14
N ASP A 57 -8.50 -2.95 -1.55
CA ASP A 57 -8.16 -1.52 -1.46
C ASP A 57 -7.97 -1.06 -0.01
N SER A 58 -8.87 -1.45 0.90
CA SER A 58 -8.75 -1.13 2.32
C SER A 58 -7.53 -1.80 2.96
N SER A 59 -7.26 -3.06 2.62
CA SER A 59 -6.09 -3.79 3.11
C SER A 59 -4.77 -3.17 2.63
N LEU A 60 -4.68 -2.77 1.37
CA LEU A 60 -3.48 -2.12 0.83
C LEU A 60 -3.33 -0.69 1.36
N THR A 61 -4.43 0.03 1.58
CA THR A 61 -4.40 1.36 2.21
C THR A 61 -3.85 1.29 3.64
N GLN A 62 -4.27 0.31 4.44
CA GLN A 62 -3.72 0.10 5.78
C GLN A 62 -2.23 -0.26 5.75
N ARG A 63 -1.82 -1.11 4.79
CA ARG A 63 -0.41 -1.48 4.59
C ARG A 63 0.43 -0.26 4.21
N ARG A 64 -0.06 0.58 3.29
CA ARG A 64 0.57 1.84 2.89
C ARG A 64 0.79 2.75 4.09
N ALA A 65 -0.25 3.02 4.88
CA ALA A 65 -0.14 3.86 6.07
C ALA A 65 0.91 3.33 7.07
N SER A 66 0.95 2.01 7.27
CA SER A 66 1.94 1.37 8.13
C SER A 66 3.37 1.53 7.62
N LEU A 67 3.58 1.51 6.29
CA LEU A 67 4.89 1.71 5.67
C LEU A 67 5.31 3.19 5.73
N GLU A 68 4.39 4.11 5.44
CA GLU A 68 4.62 5.56 5.52
C GLU A 68 5.00 6.00 6.94
N GLN A 69 4.48 5.33 7.97
CA GLN A 69 4.89 5.56 9.36
C GLN A 69 6.27 4.97 9.68
N LYS A 70 6.57 3.75 9.21
CA LYS A 70 7.82 3.04 9.56
C LYS A 70 9.06 3.56 8.83
N ILE A 71 8.92 4.02 7.59
CA ILE A 71 10.05 4.46 6.78
C ILE A 71 10.80 5.62 7.45
N PRO A 72 10.14 6.67 7.98
CA PRO A 72 10.80 7.71 8.77
C PRO A 72 11.56 7.19 9.99
N ASP A 73 11.00 6.22 10.71
CA ASP A 73 11.65 5.65 11.90
C ASP A 73 12.93 4.88 11.52
N ILE A 74 12.88 4.10 10.44
CA ILE A 74 14.07 3.40 9.91
C ILE A 74 15.13 4.42 9.43
N ARG A 75 14.72 5.51 8.78
CA ARG A 75 15.62 6.60 8.34
C ARG A 75 16.32 7.25 9.53
N LYS A 76 15.56 7.72 10.53
CA LYS A 76 16.13 8.32 11.74
C LYS A 76 17.09 7.39 12.47
N THR A 77 16.75 6.09 12.52
CA THR A 77 17.63 5.09 13.13
C THR A 77 18.92 4.92 12.32
N LEU A 78 18.83 4.88 10.99
CA LEU A 78 20.00 4.80 10.12
C LEU A 78 20.88 6.05 10.27
N ASP A 79 20.30 7.25 10.22
CA ASP A 79 21.00 8.52 10.35
C ASP A 79 21.79 8.59 11.67
N MET A 80 21.19 8.11 12.78
CA MET A 80 21.87 8.05 14.08
C MET A 80 23.04 7.07 14.07
N VAL A 81 22.89 5.88 13.47
CA VAL A 81 23.98 4.89 13.41
C VAL A 81 25.11 5.37 12.49
N GLU A 82 24.79 6.07 11.40
CA GLU A 82 25.77 6.73 10.53
C GLU A 82 26.51 7.86 11.26
N TYR A 83 25.79 8.70 12.02
CA TYR A 83 26.41 9.72 12.88
C TYR A 83 27.39 9.12 13.90
N LEU A 84 27.01 8.01 14.55
CA LEU A 84 27.91 7.28 15.46
C LEU A 84 29.14 6.72 14.73
N GLN A 85 29.00 6.31 13.46
CA GLN A 85 30.14 5.88 12.64
C GLN A 85 31.09 7.05 12.34
N GLU A 86 30.56 8.18 11.86
CA GLU A 86 31.35 9.35 11.46
C GLU A 86 32.12 9.92 12.65
N ARG A 87 31.47 10.04 13.81
CA ARG A 87 32.12 10.51 15.05
C ARG A 87 33.28 9.60 15.45
N ARG A 88 33.12 8.28 15.32
CA ARG A 88 34.19 7.30 15.59
C ARG A 88 35.35 7.44 14.61
N GLU A 89 35.07 7.58 13.32
CA GLU A 89 36.09 7.73 12.29
C GLU A 89 36.88 9.05 12.45
N GLY A 90 36.19 10.15 12.82
CA GLY A 90 36.81 11.43 13.15
C GLY A 90 37.78 11.33 14.35
N LYS A 91 37.38 10.62 15.42
CA LYS A 91 38.26 10.34 16.57
C LYS A 91 39.46 9.48 16.21
N SER A 92 39.28 8.45 15.38
CA SER A 92 40.40 7.57 15.00
C SER A 92 41.46 8.28 14.13
N LYS A 93 41.06 9.24 13.29
CA LYS A 93 42.01 10.01 12.47
C LYS A 93 42.79 11.03 13.30
N ALA A 94 42.14 11.71 14.23
CA ALA A 94 42.80 12.65 15.13
C ALA A 94 43.88 11.98 16.01
N LYS A 95 43.67 10.70 16.36
CA LYS A 95 44.58 9.95 17.23
C LYS A 95 45.82 9.39 16.52
N ASP A 96 45.74 9.15 15.20
CA ASP A 96 46.88 8.69 14.40
C ASP A 96 47.82 9.85 14.01
N ASP A 97 47.34 11.10 13.99
CA ASP A 97 48.12 12.30 13.69
C ASP A 97 48.82 12.92 14.93
N GLU A 98 48.46 12.51 16.16
CA GLU A 98 49.05 13.00 17.43
C GLU A 98 50.43 12.39 17.78
N ASP A 99 50.88 11.34 17.08
CA ASP A 99 52.18 10.70 17.34
C ASP A 99 53.38 11.41 16.63
N ASP A 100 53.16 12.49 15.86
CA ASP A 100 54.21 13.13 15.03
C ASP A 100 54.39 14.67 15.23
N LEU A 101 53.74 15.32 16.20
CA LEU A 101 53.90 16.77 16.46
C LEU A 101 53.89 17.14 17.96
N ASP A 102 55.08 17.13 18.59
CA ASP A 102 55.40 17.97 19.74
C ASP A 102 55.63 19.42 19.25
N ASP A 103 54.58 20.23 19.03
CA ASP A 103 54.72 21.71 19.01
C ASP A 103 53.37 22.46 19.12
N LEU A 104 53.18 23.09 20.28
CA LEU A 104 52.60 24.42 20.54
C LEU A 104 51.30 24.88 19.83
N ASP A 105 50.36 25.34 20.66
CA ASP A 105 49.13 26.13 20.41
C ASP A 105 47.81 25.36 20.21
N ASP A 106 47.31 24.77 21.30
CA ASP A 106 45.96 24.19 21.48
C ASP A 106 44.86 25.28 21.58
N GLU A 107 44.42 25.84 20.44
CA GLU A 107 43.22 26.69 20.40
C GLU A 107 42.14 26.29 19.37
N GLU A 108 42.12 25.05 18.86
CA GLU A 108 40.94 24.49 18.18
C GLU A 108 40.70 23.01 18.52
N GLU A 109 40.29 22.73 19.77
CA GLU A 109 39.68 21.42 20.13
C GLU A 109 38.39 21.22 19.32
N GLY A 110 38.49 20.57 18.16
CA GLY A 110 37.36 20.13 17.37
C GLY A 110 36.42 19.22 18.18
N ASP A 111 35.11 19.36 17.98
CA ASP A 111 33.99 18.63 18.61
C ASP A 111 34.11 17.08 18.59
N ALA A 112 35.11 16.53 17.89
CA ALA A 112 35.36 15.11 17.75
C ALA A 112 35.86 14.43 19.04
N THR A 113 36.63 15.08 19.91
CA THR A 113 37.32 14.41 21.05
C THR A 113 36.50 14.36 22.34
N LYS A 114 35.45 15.18 22.50
CA LYS A 114 34.65 15.22 23.73
C LYS A 114 33.73 13.98 23.86
N PRO A 115 33.41 13.49 25.07
CA PRO A 115 32.37 12.49 25.26
C PRO A 115 31.02 13.03 24.77
N LEU A 116 30.21 12.21 24.09
CA LEU A 116 28.92 12.67 23.57
C LEU A 116 27.91 12.77 24.71
N THR A 117 27.60 13.97 25.17
CA THR A 117 26.52 14.18 26.11
C THR A 117 25.18 14.18 25.36
N THR A 118 24.25 13.32 25.76
CA THR A 118 22.92 13.24 25.15
C THR A 118 21.85 13.01 26.21
N THR A 119 20.61 13.36 25.88
CA THR A 119 19.45 13.18 26.75
C THR A 119 18.71 11.91 26.36
N PHE A 120 18.73 10.92 27.25
CA PHE A 120 18.03 9.65 27.07
C PHE A 120 16.61 9.73 27.63
N GLU A 121 15.65 9.26 26.84
CA GLU A 121 14.26 9.11 27.26
C GLU A 121 14.13 7.92 28.22
N LEU A 122 13.73 8.19 29.47
CA LEU A 122 13.39 7.18 30.48
C LEU A 122 11.89 6.86 30.48
N ASN A 123 11.07 7.88 30.15
CA ASN A 123 9.62 7.82 29.99
C ASN A 123 9.20 8.99 29.07
N ASP A 124 7.99 8.98 28.52
CA ASP A 124 7.45 9.98 27.59
C ASP A 124 7.66 11.44 28.05
N THR A 125 7.69 11.68 29.37
CA THR A 125 7.92 13.01 29.97
C THR A 125 9.15 13.09 30.88
N LEU A 126 10.02 12.08 30.88
CA LEU A 126 11.21 12.01 31.74
C LEU A 126 12.45 11.71 30.90
N TYR A 127 13.40 12.64 30.94
CA TYR A 127 14.68 12.53 30.26
C TYR A 127 15.81 12.61 31.28
N ALA A 128 16.89 11.88 31.02
CA ALA A 128 18.12 11.96 31.79
C ALA A 128 19.30 12.29 30.88
N GLU A 129 20.15 13.21 31.33
CA GLU A 129 21.39 13.55 30.65
C GLU A 129 22.45 12.52 31.02
N ALA A 130 23.15 11.98 30.02
CA ALA A 130 24.28 11.09 30.23
C ALA A 130 25.34 11.26 29.14
N GLU A 131 26.58 10.96 29.50
CA GLU A 131 27.71 10.91 28.59
C GLU A 131 27.83 9.51 27.97
N LEU A 132 27.93 9.46 26.64
CA LEU A 132 28.05 8.23 25.88
C LEU A 132 29.53 7.88 25.68
N GLU A 133 29.89 6.66 26.09
CA GLU A 133 31.18 6.05 25.78
C GLU A 133 31.22 5.57 24.33
N ASP A 134 32.41 5.60 23.73
CA ASP A 134 32.61 5.09 22.37
C ASP A 134 32.38 3.57 22.35
N THR A 135 31.38 3.12 21.59
CA THR A 135 31.04 1.71 21.46
C THR A 135 31.12 1.26 20.01
N ASP A 136 31.56 0.01 19.80
CA ASP A 136 31.64 -0.59 18.48
C ASP A 136 30.31 -1.17 17.99
N THR A 137 29.34 -1.31 18.90
CA THR A 137 28.14 -2.11 18.70
C THR A 137 26.89 -1.36 19.09
N VAL A 138 25.86 -1.47 18.26
CA VAL A 138 24.51 -0.99 18.53
C VAL A 138 23.57 -2.16 18.74
N TYR A 139 22.57 -1.98 19.60
CA TYR A 139 21.53 -2.97 19.84
C TYR A 139 20.31 -2.63 19.00
N LEU A 140 19.90 -3.54 18.11
CA LEU A 140 18.72 -3.36 17.26
C LEU A 140 17.60 -4.30 17.71
N TRP A 141 16.39 -3.75 17.82
CA TRP A 141 15.18 -4.51 18.10
C TRP A 141 14.61 -5.10 16.80
N LEU A 142 14.58 -6.43 16.69
CA LEU A 142 14.13 -7.14 15.48
C LEU A 142 12.64 -7.53 15.54
N GLY A 143 12.00 -7.31 16.70
CA GLY A 143 10.63 -7.72 16.97
C GLY A 143 10.56 -9.05 17.73
N ALA A 144 9.33 -9.50 18.04
CA ALA A 144 9.07 -10.75 18.76
C ALA A 144 9.87 -10.92 20.08
N ASN A 145 10.08 -9.82 20.82
CA ASN A 145 10.90 -9.77 22.04
C ASN A 145 12.38 -10.14 21.85
N VAL A 146 12.91 -9.93 20.63
CA VAL A 146 14.31 -10.21 20.30
C VAL A 146 15.05 -8.91 19.97
N MET A 147 16.16 -8.71 20.67
CA MET A 147 17.15 -7.66 20.43
C MET A 147 18.51 -8.31 20.17
N LEU A 148 19.25 -7.84 19.16
CA LEU A 148 20.59 -8.35 18.85
C LEU A 148 21.60 -7.19 18.77
N SER A 149 22.83 -7.45 19.20
CA SER A 149 23.94 -6.53 19.02
C SER A 149 24.58 -6.70 17.64
N TYR A 150 24.83 -5.58 16.98
CA TYR A 150 25.49 -5.52 15.68
C TYR A 150 26.66 -4.53 15.74
N LYS A 151 27.77 -4.87 15.07
CA LYS A 151 28.81 -3.87 14.80
C LYS A 151 28.23 -2.76 13.91
N ILE A 152 28.65 -1.51 14.13
CA ILE A 152 28.11 -0.33 13.42
C ILE A 152 28.02 -0.53 11.88
N PRO A 153 29.05 -1.03 11.17
CA PRO A 153 28.96 -1.21 9.72
C PRO A 153 27.93 -2.27 9.29
N ALA A 154 27.75 -3.31 10.10
CA ALA A 154 26.76 -4.35 9.85
C ALA A 154 25.34 -3.84 10.12
N ALA A 155 25.16 -3.01 11.15
CA ALA A 155 23.89 -2.35 11.46
C ALA A 155 23.45 -1.42 10.32
N ILE A 156 24.37 -0.60 9.78
CA ILE A 156 24.11 0.29 8.64
C ILE A 156 23.68 -0.51 7.42
N THR A 157 24.42 -1.58 7.09
CA THR A 157 24.09 -2.46 5.97
C THR A 157 22.69 -3.08 6.13
N LEU A 158 22.37 -3.56 7.34
CA LEU A 158 21.06 -4.13 7.67
C LEU A 158 19.94 -3.08 7.53
N LEU A 159 20.11 -1.89 8.12
CA LEU A 159 19.13 -0.81 8.09
C LEU A 159 18.91 -0.30 6.66
N LYS A 160 19.96 -0.13 5.85
CA LYS A 160 19.86 0.22 4.43
C LYS A 160 19.07 -0.80 3.63
N SER A 161 19.36 -2.10 3.81
CA SER A 161 18.61 -3.17 3.16
C SER A 161 17.13 -3.18 3.58
N LYS A 162 16.83 -2.93 4.86
CA LYS A 162 15.46 -2.84 5.36
C LYS A 162 14.72 -1.61 4.83
N LEU A 163 15.40 -0.48 4.75
CA LEU A 163 14.86 0.76 4.19
C LEU A 163 14.51 0.58 2.71
N ASP A 164 15.42 0.01 1.93
CA ASP A 164 15.20 -0.25 0.50
C ASP A 164 14.03 -1.22 0.27
N ALA A 165 13.97 -2.31 1.04
CA ALA A 165 12.85 -3.25 0.99
C ALA A 165 11.51 -2.60 1.38
N ALA A 166 11.51 -1.73 2.40
CA ALA A 166 10.32 -1.00 2.83
C ALA A 166 9.86 0.01 1.78
N GLN A 167 10.79 0.74 1.16
CA GLN A 167 10.52 1.71 0.10
C GLN A 167 9.97 1.00 -1.15
N THR A 168 10.64 -0.07 -1.59
CA THR A 168 10.15 -0.92 -2.69
C THR A 168 8.77 -1.48 -2.39
N SER A 169 8.51 -1.93 -1.15
CA SER A 169 7.17 -2.40 -0.76
C SER A 169 6.13 -1.28 -0.77
N LEU A 170 6.51 -0.04 -0.46
CA LEU A 170 5.60 1.11 -0.50
C LEU A 170 5.24 1.43 -1.94
N ASP A 171 6.23 1.50 -2.84
CA ASP A 171 6.02 1.83 -4.25
C ASP A 171 5.11 0.79 -4.92
N ASN A 172 5.38 -0.50 -4.72
CA ASN A 172 4.50 -1.58 -5.20
C ASN A 172 3.06 -1.45 -4.65
N THR A 173 2.91 -1.06 -3.37
CA THR A 173 1.58 -0.90 -2.77
C THR A 173 0.83 0.29 -3.39
N ILE A 174 1.54 1.37 -3.73
CA ILE A 174 0.95 2.54 -4.40
C ILE A 174 0.49 2.17 -5.81
N GLU A 175 1.31 1.45 -6.59
CA GLU A 175 0.94 0.96 -7.92
C GLU A 175 -0.29 0.03 -7.86
N ASP A 176 -0.33 -0.89 -6.90
CA ASP A 176 -1.48 -1.80 -6.74
C ASP A 176 -2.76 -1.05 -6.33
N LEU A 177 -2.65 0.00 -5.49
CA LEU A 177 -3.77 0.86 -5.14
C LEU A 177 -4.31 1.64 -6.34
N GLU A 178 -3.43 2.13 -7.22
CA GLU A 178 -3.83 2.78 -8.46
C GLU A 178 -4.57 1.80 -9.38
N PHE A 179 -4.02 0.60 -9.56
CA PHE A 179 -4.67 -0.45 -10.34
C PHE A 179 -6.07 -0.81 -9.79
N LEU A 180 -6.21 -0.92 -8.46
CA LEU A 180 -7.50 -1.21 -7.81
C LEU A 180 -8.52 -0.11 -8.01
N ARG A 181 -8.11 1.17 -7.99
CA ARG A 181 -9.00 2.30 -8.28
C ARG A 181 -9.57 2.24 -9.70
N GLU A 182 -8.75 1.86 -10.67
CA GLU A 182 -9.22 1.63 -12.04
C GLU A 182 -10.22 0.46 -12.09
N GLN A 183 -9.93 -0.65 -11.42
CA GLN A 183 -10.82 -1.82 -11.42
C GLN A 183 -12.17 -1.51 -10.76
N LEU A 184 -12.15 -0.78 -9.64
CA LEU A 184 -13.36 -0.29 -8.98
C LEU A 184 -14.18 0.59 -9.92
N THR A 185 -13.55 1.54 -10.59
CA THR A 185 -14.20 2.43 -11.56
C THR A 185 -14.87 1.64 -12.68
N ILE A 186 -14.18 0.67 -13.28
CA ILE A 186 -14.72 -0.19 -14.35
C ILE A 186 -15.94 -0.98 -13.85
N MET A 187 -15.83 -1.58 -12.67
CA MET A 187 -16.92 -2.36 -12.09
C MET A 187 -18.14 -1.50 -11.72
N GLU A 188 -17.94 -0.28 -11.25
CA GLU A 188 -19.01 0.67 -10.97
C GLU A 188 -19.73 1.10 -12.25
N VAL A 189 -18.98 1.39 -13.32
CA VAL A 189 -19.55 1.68 -14.65
C VAL A 189 -20.35 0.49 -15.18
N ASN A 190 -19.80 -0.73 -15.09
CA ASN A 190 -20.50 -1.95 -15.51
C ASN A 190 -21.80 -2.17 -14.72
N THR A 191 -21.78 -1.92 -13.41
CA THR A 191 -22.95 -2.04 -12.53
C THR A 191 -24.02 -1.01 -12.90
N ALA A 192 -23.63 0.24 -13.16
CA ALA A 192 -24.54 1.29 -13.61
C ALA A 192 -25.14 0.98 -14.99
N ARG A 193 -24.33 0.47 -15.93
CA ARG A 193 -24.81 0.03 -17.24
C ARG A 193 -25.83 -1.10 -17.15
N LEU A 194 -25.55 -2.09 -16.29
CA LEU A 194 -26.47 -3.19 -16.02
C LEU A 194 -27.81 -2.70 -15.48
N TYR A 195 -27.78 -1.77 -14.52
CA TYR A 195 -28.98 -1.15 -13.96
C TYR A 195 -29.75 -0.33 -15.00
N ASN A 196 -29.05 0.51 -15.77
CA ASN A 196 -29.65 1.33 -16.83
C ASN A 196 -30.32 0.48 -17.91
N TRP A 197 -29.69 -0.63 -18.30
CA TRP A 197 -30.25 -1.58 -19.24
C TRP A 197 -31.51 -2.25 -18.68
N ASP A 198 -31.52 -2.69 -17.42
CA ASP A 198 -32.70 -3.26 -16.76
C ASP A 198 -33.89 -2.26 -16.75
N VAL A 199 -33.62 -1.01 -16.34
CA VAL A 199 -34.63 0.04 -16.31
C VAL A 199 -35.22 0.30 -17.69
N LYS A 200 -34.37 0.38 -18.73
CA LYS A 200 -34.80 0.55 -20.13
C LYS A 200 -35.70 -0.62 -20.57
N ARG A 201 -35.26 -1.86 -20.34
CA ARG A 201 -36.02 -3.07 -20.66
C ARG A 201 -37.39 -3.11 -19.97
N ARG A 202 -37.44 -2.80 -18.67
CA ARG A 202 -38.71 -2.77 -17.89
C ARG A 202 -39.65 -1.66 -18.38
N ARG A 203 -39.11 -0.51 -18.78
CA ARG A 203 -39.90 0.57 -19.37
C ARG A 203 -40.49 0.15 -20.72
N GLU A 204 -39.68 -0.40 -21.61
CA GLU A 204 -40.15 -0.87 -22.93
C GLU A 204 -41.20 -1.97 -22.81
N LYS A 205 -41.05 -2.90 -21.86
CA LYS A 205 -42.05 -3.94 -21.60
C LYS A 205 -43.39 -3.34 -21.15
N ARG A 206 -43.38 -2.40 -20.21
CA ARG A 206 -44.60 -1.70 -19.76
C ARG A 206 -45.27 -0.91 -20.90
N GLU A 207 -44.48 -0.25 -21.74
CA GLU A 207 -45.00 0.49 -22.90
C GLU A 207 -45.63 -0.44 -23.95
N ARG A 208 -45.04 -1.63 -24.19
CA ARG A 208 -45.61 -2.65 -25.08
C ARG A 208 -46.91 -3.22 -24.53
N GLU A 209 -46.96 -3.53 -23.23
CA GLU A 209 -48.17 -4.01 -22.55
C GLU A 209 -49.30 -2.97 -22.61
N GLN A 210 -49.00 -1.68 -22.36
CA GLN A 210 -49.98 -0.59 -22.49
C GLN A 210 -50.52 -0.47 -23.91
N LYS A 211 -49.65 -0.54 -24.94
CA LYS A 211 -50.09 -0.50 -26.35
C LYS A 211 -50.98 -1.69 -26.71
N ALA A 212 -50.68 -2.88 -26.20
CA ALA A 212 -51.49 -4.08 -26.43
C ALA A 212 -52.89 -3.97 -25.78
N VAL A 213 -52.96 -3.44 -24.56
CA VAL A 213 -54.24 -3.20 -23.86
C VAL A 213 -55.11 -2.17 -24.59
N THR A 214 -54.53 -1.05 -25.02
CA THR A 214 -55.25 -0.01 -25.78
C THR A 214 -55.73 -0.53 -27.14
N ALA A 215 -54.91 -1.29 -27.87
CA ALA A 215 -55.29 -1.89 -29.15
C ALA A 215 -56.45 -2.89 -28.99
N THR A 216 -56.42 -3.73 -27.96
CA THR A 216 -57.47 -4.72 -27.68
C THR A 216 -58.79 -4.03 -27.29
N SER A 217 -58.75 -2.98 -26.48
CA SER A 217 -59.94 -2.20 -26.10
C SER A 217 -60.61 -1.51 -27.29
N THR A 218 -59.83 -1.05 -28.27
CA THR A 218 -60.33 -0.37 -29.48
C THR A 218 -61.01 -1.34 -30.45
N VAL A 219 -60.64 -2.63 -30.45
CA VAL A 219 -61.25 -3.66 -31.30
C VAL A 219 -62.58 -4.18 -30.72
N VAL A 220 -62.79 -4.11 -29.40
CA VAL A 220 -64.02 -4.58 -28.74
C VAL A 220 -65.15 -3.54 -28.76
N THR A 221 -64.84 -2.26 -29.00
CA THR A 221 -65.80 -1.14 -29.02
C THR A 221 -66.34 -0.78 -30.40
N LYS A 222 -66.01 -1.56 -31.44
CA LYS A 222 -66.43 -1.35 -32.83
C LYS A 222 -67.16 -2.57 -33.37
#